data_AF-A0A973KMV2-F1
#
_entry.id   AF-A0A973KMV2-F1
#
_cell.length_a   1.000
_cell.length_b   1.000
_cell.length_c   1.000
_cell.angle_alpha   90.00
_cell.angle_beta   90.00
_cell.angle_gamma   90.00
#
_symmetry.space_group_name_H-M   'P 1'
#
loop_
_entity.id
_entity.type
_entity.pdbx_description
1 polymer ?
#
loop_
_entity_poly.entity_id
_entity_poly.type
_entity_poly.pdbx_seq_one_letter_code
_entity_poly.pdbx_strand_id
1 'polypeptide(L)'
;MTHRGSRVLHVGSLSRVEGEGALRLKVHDGTVTDARLEIYEPPRFFEAFLRGRSYTEPPDITARVCGICPVAYQMSACAAIEDACGVTVDPVIRDLRRLLYCG
;
A
#
# COMPACT_ATOMS: atom_id res chain seq x y z
N MET A 1 37.71 12.92 18.89
CA MET A 1 36.87 12.08 19.78
C MET A 1 35.55 11.84 19.09
N THR A 2 35.37 10.68 18.45
CA THR A 2 34.09 10.32 17.83
C THR A 2 33.13 9.97 18.95
N HIS A 3 32.06 10.76 19.11
CA HIS A 3 31.04 10.56 20.14
C HIS A 3 30.36 9.19 19.95
N ARG A 4 30.88 8.17 20.63
CA ARG A 4 30.29 6.84 20.82
C ARG A 4 29.29 6.92 21.96
N GLY A 5 28.05 7.23 21.61
CA GLY A 5 26.96 7.39 22.56
C GLY A 5 25.61 7.14 21.89
N SER A 6 24.59 6.91 22.72
CA SER A 6 23.22 6.71 22.27
C SER A 6 22.60 8.03 21.81
N ARG A 7 21.94 8.03 20.65
CA ARG A 7 21.19 9.18 20.11
C ARG A 7 19.84 8.75 19.55
N VAL A 8 18.87 9.66 19.62
CA VAL A 8 17.56 9.49 19.00
C VAL A 8 17.46 10.43 17.80
N LEU A 9 17.15 9.90 16.62
CA LEU A 9 16.90 10.68 15.42
C LEU A 9 15.40 10.67 15.15
N HIS A 10 14.82 11.83 14.90
CA HIS A 10 13.42 11.99 14.52
C HIS A 10 13.33 12.63 13.14
N VAL A 11 12.73 11.91 12.21
CA VAL A 11 12.37 12.39 10.88
C VAL A 11 10.87 12.62 10.88
N GLY A 12 10.46 13.86 11.13
CA GLY A 12 9.04 14.22 11.31
C GLY A 12 8.18 14.09 10.05
N SER A 13 8.80 14.00 8.87
CA SER A 13 8.13 13.70 7.61
C SER A 13 9.08 12.92 6.70
N LEU A 14 8.64 11.75 6.25
CA LEU A 14 9.33 10.92 5.28
C LEU A 14 8.98 11.39 3.86
N SER A 15 9.98 11.83 3.12
CA SER A 15 9.84 12.20 1.70
C SER A 15 10.22 11.05 0.77
N ARG A 16 9.84 11.16 -0.51
CA ARG A 16 10.05 10.13 -1.56
C ARG A 16 9.40 8.79 -1.24
N VAL A 17 8.29 8.83 -0.53
CA VAL A 17 7.35 7.72 -0.32
C VAL A 17 5.94 8.21 -0.64
N GLU A 18 5.02 7.28 -0.87
CA GLU A 18 3.60 7.59 -0.92
C GLU A 18 3.01 7.59 0.50
N GLY A 19 1.98 8.42 0.71
CA GLY A 19 1.33 8.61 2.00
C GLY A 19 2.13 9.47 2.97
N GLU A 20 1.63 9.54 4.21
CA GLU A 20 2.17 10.40 5.26
C GLU A 20 2.69 9.59 6.45
N GLY A 21 3.98 9.77 6.75
CA GLY A 21 4.61 9.11 7.88
C GLY A 21 5.88 9.78 8.37
N ALA A 22 6.29 9.39 9.57
CA ALA A 22 7.49 9.83 10.27
C ALA A 22 8.31 8.61 10.73
N LEU A 23 9.58 8.84 11.03
CA LEU A 23 10.50 7.79 11.50
C LEU A 23 11.20 8.24 12.77
N ARG A 24 11.22 7.36 13.78
CA ARG A 24 11.99 7.53 15.01
C ARG A 24 13.02 6.42 15.10
N LEU A 25 14.30 6.78 15.17
CA LEU A 25 15.41 5.84 15.23
C LEU A 25 16.19 6.03 16.53
N LYS A 26 16.53 4.94 17.21
CA LYS A 26 17.56 4.92 18.26
C LYS A 26 18.84 4.37 17.65
N VAL A 27 19.94 5.09 17.85
CA VAL A 27 21.25 4.72 17.32
C VAL A 27 22.24 4.65 18.47
N HIS A 28 22.89 3.50 18.64
CA HIS A 28 23.95 3.27 19.61
C HIS A 28 25.24 2.92 18.88
N ASP A 29 26.31 3.65 19.13
CA ASP A 29 27.63 3.43 18.50
C ASP A 29 27.57 3.28 16.97
N GLY A 30 26.78 4.13 16.33
CA GLY A 30 26.61 4.14 14.87
C GLY A 30 25.68 3.05 14.33
N THR A 31 25.14 2.17 15.18
CA THR A 31 24.22 1.10 14.79
C THR A 31 22.80 1.45 15.22
N VAL A 32 21.82 1.27 14.32
CA VAL A 32 20.40 1.43 14.67
C VAL A 32 19.98 0.27 15.56
N THR A 33 19.44 0.57 16.74
CA THR A 33 18.99 -0.42 17.72
C THR A 33 17.46 -0.48 17.85
N ASP A 34 16.75 0.57 17.41
CA ASP A 34 15.28 0.63 17.35
C ASP A 34 14.87 1.52 16.17
N ALA A 35 13.83 1.11 15.44
CA ALA A 35 13.23 1.89 14.36
C ALA A 35 11.71 1.82 14.46
N ARG A 36 11.06 2.99 14.52
CA ARG A 36 9.60 3.09 14.58
C ARG A 36 9.09 3.95 13.43
N LEU A 37 8.27 3.34 12.58
CA LEU A 37 7.49 4.03 11.57
C LEU A 37 6.19 4.51 12.21
N GLU A 38 5.93 5.81 12.11
CA GLU A 38 4.73 6.46 12.62
C GLU A 38 3.91 6.90 11.40
N ILE A 39 2.83 6.18 11.07
CA ILE A 39 1.91 6.56 9.99
C ILE A 39 0.79 7.41 10.60
N TYR A 40 0.69 8.65 10.16
CA TYR A 40 -0.32 9.60 10.63
C TYR A 40 -1.32 10.01 9.54
N GLU A 41 -1.19 9.44 8.34
CA GLU A 41 -2.17 9.60 7.28
C GLU A 41 -3.57 9.21 7.81
N PRO A 42 -4.61 10.05 7.59
CA PRO A 42 -5.93 9.76 8.09
C PRO A 42 -6.52 8.51 7.41
N PRO A 43 -7.13 7.59 8.19
CA PRO A 43 -7.77 6.41 7.62
C PRO A 43 -8.93 6.82 6.71
N ARG A 44 -8.94 6.30 5.48
CA ARG A 44 -9.99 6.56 4.48
C ARG A 44 -11.14 5.54 4.49
N PHE A 45 -11.00 4.45 5.25
CA PHE A 45 -12.04 3.46 5.50
C PHE A 45 -12.68 2.83 4.25
N PHE A 46 -11.89 2.52 3.22
CA PHE A 46 -12.38 1.86 1.98
C PHE A 46 -13.16 0.56 2.26
N GLU A 47 -12.73 -0.23 3.23
CA GLU A 47 -13.41 -1.49 3.61
C GLU A 47 -14.84 -1.24 4.12
N ALA A 48 -15.02 -0.24 4.97
CA ALA A 48 -16.34 0.16 5.44
C ALA A 48 -17.19 0.71 4.29
N PHE A 49 -16.57 1.49 3.40
CA PHE A 49 -17.23 2.06 2.23
C PHE A 49 -17.72 1.02 1.21
N LEU A 50 -17.08 -0.15 1.14
CA LEU A 50 -17.46 -1.25 0.25
C LEU A 50 -18.64 -2.07 0.76
N ARG A 51 -19.02 -1.96 2.05
CA ARG A 51 -20.12 -2.77 2.60
C ARG A 51 -21.46 -2.41 1.96
N GLY A 52 -22.17 -3.43 1.47
CA GLY A 52 -23.48 -3.26 0.83
C GLY A 52 -23.45 -2.74 -0.61
N ARG A 53 -22.26 -2.56 -1.20
CA ARG A 53 -22.11 -2.17 -2.61
C ARG A 53 -22.26 -3.35 -3.57
N SER A 54 -22.58 -3.03 -4.82
CA SER A 54 -22.61 -4.01 -5.91
C SER A 54 -21.22 -4.57 -6.16
N TYR A 55 -21.12 -5.85 -6.54
CA TYR A 55 -19.85 -6.49 -6.91
C TYR A 55 -19.19 -5.86 -8.15
N THR A 56 -19.90 -5.02 -8.91
CA THR A 56 -19.34 -4.32 -10.09
C THR A 56 -18.57 -3.05 -9.73
N GLU A 57 -18.74 -2.50 -8.53
CA GLU A 57 -18.12 -1.24 -8.08
C GLU A 57 -16.69 -1.36 -7.50
N PRO A 58 -16.29 -2.47 -6.82
CA PRO A 58 -14.99 -2.58 -6.16
C PRO A 58 -13.76 -2.31 -7.04
N PRO A 59 -13.70 -2.74 -8.33
CA PRO A 59 -12.54 -2.43 -9.16
C PRO A 59 -12.28 -0.93 -9.24
N ASP A 60 -13.32 -0.12 -9.46
CA ASP A 60 -13.18 1.32 -9.49
C ASP A 60 -12.90 1.93 -8.12
N ILE A 61 -13.64 1.54 -7.10
CA ILE A 61 -13.51 2.11 -5.76
C ILE A 61 -12.11 1.86 -5.19
N THR A 62 -11.64 0.61 -5.24
CA THR A 62 -10.34 0.22 -4.66
C THR A 62 -9.16 0.83 -5.41
N ALA A 63 -9.29 1.13 -6.70
CA ALA A 63 -8.26 1.85 -7.47
C ALA A 63 -7.89 3.22 -6.87
N ARG A 64 -8.78 3.81 -6.06
CA ARG A 64 -8.57 5.11 -5.41
C ARG A 64 -7.89 4.99 -4.04
N VAL A 65 -7.54 3.77 -3.61
CA VAL A 65 -6.70 3.56 -2.42
C VAL A 65 -5.31 4.15 -2.66
N CYS A 66 -4.70 3.96 -3.83
CA CYS A 66 -3.41 4.58 -4.14
C CYS A 66 -3.36 4.99 -5.61
N GLY A 67 -3.06 6.26 -5.86
CA GLY A 67 -2.93 6.80 -7.22
C GLY A 67 -1.67 6.33 -7.95
N ILE A 68 -0.69 5.76 -7.25
CA ILE A 68 0.56 5.25 -7.83
C ILE A 68 0.39 3.81 -8.34
N CYS A 69 -0.38 2.98 -7.63
CA CYS A 69 -0.62 1.59 -8.00
C CYS A 69 -2.11 1.25 -8.21
N PRO A 70 -2.89 2.07 -8.94
CA PRO A 70 -4.34 1.88 -9.06
C PRO A 70 -4.69 0.56 -9.75
N VAL A 71 -3.91 0.17 -10.76
CA VAL A 71 -4.08 -1.09 -11.50
C VAL A 71 -3.93 -2.30 -10.57
N ALA A 72 -3.08 -2.21 -9.55
CA ALA A 72 -2.90 -3.32 -8.61
C ALA A 72 -4.15 -3.58 -7.78
N TYR A 73 -4.81 -2.52 -7.33
CA TYR A 73 -6.09 -2.62 -6.63
C TYR A 73 -7.21 -3.08 -7.56
N GLN A 74 -7.29 -2.54 -8.78
CA GLN A 74 -8.27 -2.97 -9.79
C GLN A 74 -8.18 -4.47 -10.06
N MET A 75 -6.96 -4.96 -10.34
CA MET A 75 -6.75 -6.36 -10.66
C MET A 75 -7.03 -7.28 -9.48
N SER A 76 -6.70 -6.85 -8.26
CA SER A 76 -7.00 -7.62 -7.04
C SER A 76 -8.50 -7.72 -6.79
N ALA A 77 -9.25 -6.62 -6.99
CA ALA A 77 -10.70 -6.62 -6.87
C ALA A 77 -11.35 -7.54 -7.92
N CYS A 78 -10.94 -7.44 -9.19
CA CYS A 78 -11.43 -8.33 -10.25
C CYS A 78 -11.17 -9.80 -9.92
N ALA A 79 -9.95 -10.15 -9.50
CA ALA A 79 -9.59 -11.52 -9.15
C ALA A 79 -10.43 -12.06 -7.97
N ALA A 80 -10.68 -11.24 -6.95
CA ALA A 80 -11.50 -11.62 -5.80
C ALA A 80 -12.97 -11.85 -6.20
N ILE A 81 -13.53 -11.03 -7.09
CA ILE A 81 -14.90 -11.20 -7.60
C ILE A 81 -15.00 -12.45 -8.47
N GLU A 82 -14.01 -12.68 -9.34
CA GLU A 82 -13.96 -13.86 -10.22
C GLU A 82 -13.90 -15.16 -9.42
N ASP A 83 -13.07 -15.20 -8.38
CA ASP A 83 -13.00 -16.32 -7.44
C ASP A 83 -14.34 -16.53 -6.72
N ALA A 84 -14.93 -15.46 -6.16
CA ALA A 84 -16.22 -15.52 -5.48
C ALA A 84 -17.37 -16.00 -6.41
N CYS A 85 -17.29 -15.70 -7.71
CA CYS A 85 -18.26 -16.11 -8.72
C CYS A 85 -17.91 -17.45 -9.41
N GLY A 86 -16.76 -18.07 -9.11
CA GLY A 86 -16.32 -19.31 -9.75
C GLY A 86 -15.97 -19.15 -11.25
N VAL A 87 -15.57 -17.95 -11.67
CA VAL A 87 -15.26 -17.62 -13.07
C VAL A 87 -13.82 -18.02 -13.39
N THR A 88 -13.64 -18.81 -14.45
CA THR A 88 -12.31 -19.05 -15.04
C THR A 88 -12.04 -18.03 -16.13
N VAL A 89 -10.98 -17.23 -15.96
CA VAL A 89 -10.59 -16.19 -16.92
C VAL A 89 -9.84 -16.80 -18.10
N ASP A 90 -10.22 -16.41 -19.32
CA ASP A 90 -9.55 -16.84 -20.54
C ASP A 90 -8.05 -16.47 -20.53
N PRO A 91 -7.15 -17.35 -21.02
CA PRO A 91 -5.71 -17.08 -21.04
C PRO A 91 -5.32 -15.78 -21.75
N VAL A 92 -5.99 -15.42 -22.85
CA VAL A 92 -5.72 -14.17 -23.59
C VAL A 92 -6.08 -12.96 -22.74
N ILE A 93 -7.20 -13.00 -22.01
CA ILE A 93 -7.61 -11.92 -21.10
C ILE A 93 -6.62 -11.79 -19.94
N ARG A 94 -6.16 -12.91 -19.38
CA ARG A 94 -5.13 -12.91 -18.33
C ARG A 94 -3.83 -12.27 -18.85
N ASP A 95 -3.41 -12.58 -20.06
CA ASP A 95 -2.18 -12.04 -20.62
C ASP A 95 -2.29 -10.53 -20.92
N LEU A 96 -3.45 -10.07 -21.42
CA LEU A 96 -3.75 -8.64 -21.56
C LEU A 96 -3.74 -7.91 -20.20
N ARG A 97 -4.29 -8.53 -19.16
CA ARG A 97 -4.25 -7.98 -17.78
C ARG A 97 -2.84 -7.91 -17.22
N ARG A 98 -1.99 -8.90 -17.52
CA ARG A 98 -0.56 -8.86 -17.16
C ARG A 98 0.16 -7.75 -17.90
N LEU A 99 -0.16 -7.52 -19.17
CA LEU A 99 0.38 -6.38 -19.93
C LEU A 99 -0.06 -5.05 -19.31
N LEU A 100 -1.32 -4.90 -18.91
CA LEU A 100 -1.80 -3.70 -18.22
C LEU A 100 -1.11 -3.49 -16.85
N TYR A 101 -0.84 -4.57 -16.11
CA TYR A 101 -0.26 -4.50 -14.77
C TYR A 101 1.27 -4.29 -14.77
N CYS A 102 1.98 -4.93 -15.69
CA CYS A 102 3.45 -4.95 -15.73
C CYS A 102 4.07 -4.10 -16.85
N GLY A 103 3.27 -3.68 -17.83
CA GLY A 103 3.72 -2.96 -19.02
C GLY A 103 3.83 -1.46 -18.84
#